data_AF-A0A1G3LDH5-F1
#
_entry.id   AF-A0A1G3LDH5-F1
#
_cell.length_a   1.000
_cell.length_b   1.000
_cell.length_c   1.000
_cell.angle_alpha   90.00
_cell.angle_beta   90.00
_cell.angle_gamma   90.00
#
_symmetry.space_group_name_H-M   'P 1'
#
loop_
_entity.id
_entity.type
_entity.pdbx_description
1 polymer ?
#
loop_
_entity_poly.entity_id
_entity_poly.type
_entity_poly.pdbx_seq_one_letter_code
_entity_poly.pdbx_strand_id
1 'polypeptide(L)'
;MKINSIVQKHLFKILFIIIFIVIFSMILFNNVMINIRIFELKSYLLNINIEESSRDYLGLVSKYKLYKDLYKNHISENNFDINELKTSYLVTEDVKQNISLVKYSTLNYPVLFVINSIRFILGKQFIENIFTKENQSFLDIAYYMERNKHYNNAIYFYKEILKTEKMPRNKKVLVILHLGFCYSIIGEYEKAKQNYLDVINGYENENVAITAAILLEYIEDFKFEIERVKKVEQDPILKSEKLFKLIAYNDAKNILKELKDDKKSKQKEKIDFYIARCEEESGNKNAALKIYQDIILNNSKSEFSKFSNRRIFIIGSFDKNSDKIKSLAKKNNALIEDKDFTQLISIEKKLKTDDTDSINQQINNLQIKDETTDTKTIEIDSFLQKSLQSVDEKIKLQNRNKFVYEYDENGLKTKESYYDDKGNLEYYDFFQYDTNGSIQKILHYDGNNVLQYYHSYKYNEKGERISANTFDPSGDVLEYY
;
A
#
# COMPACT_ATOMS: atom_id res chain seq x y z
N MET A 1 6.33 58.64 -54.63
CA MET A 1 6.09 58.66 -53.18
C MET A 1 5.25 57.47 -52.64
N LYS A 2 5.29 56.27 -53.27
CA LYS A 2 4.53 55.08 -52.80
C LYS A 2 5.40 53.89 -52.33
N ILE A 3 6.69 53.85 -52.69
CA ILE A 3 7.63 52.77 -52.32
C ILE A 3 8.02 52.85 -50.83
N ASN A 4 8.19 54.06 -50.27
CA ASN A 4 8.52 54.24 -48.85
C ASN A 4 7.44 53.74 -47.89
N SER A 5 6.15 53.79 -48.27
CA SER A 5 5.07 53.35 -47.37
C SER A 5 4.97 51.83 -47.23
N ILE A 6 5.37 51.08 -48.28
CA ILE A 6 5.37 49.61 -48.27
C ILE A 6 6.56 49.09 -47.45
N VAL A 7 7.75 49.66 -47.67
CA VAL A 7 8.97 49.31 -46.92
C VAL A 7 8.82 49.65 -45.44
N GLN A 8 8.25 50.81 -45.09
CA GLN A 8 7.93 51.16 -43.70
C GLN A 8 6.94 50.20 -43.05
N LYS A 9 5.89 49.76 -43.77
CA LYS A 9 4.94 48.77 -43.23
C LYS A 9 5.59 47.40 -43.00
N HIS A 10 6.52 46.97 -43.85
CA HIS A 10 7.27 45.73 -43.64
C HIS A 10 8.25 45.85 -42.47
N LEU A 11 8.96 46.98 -42.34
CA LEU A 11 9.82 47.27 -41.19
C LEU A 11 9.03 47.28 -39.87
N PHE A 12 7.84 47.89 -39.86
CA PHE A 12 6.98 47.90 -38.67
C PHE A 12 6.49 46.50 -38.29
N LYS A 13 6.17 45.65 -39.28
CA LYS A 13 5.81 44.24 -39.04
C LYS A 13 6.99 43.44 -38.49
N ILE A 14 8.20 43.63 -39.03
CA ILE A 14 9.42 42.98 -38.54
C ILE A 14 9.72 43.43 -37.11
N LEU A 15 9.63 44.72 -36.81
CA LEU A 15 9.83 45.26 -35.47
C LEU A 15 8.80 44.68 -34.49
N PHE A 16 7.53 44.57 -34.88
CA PHE A 16 6.48 43.97 -34.06
C PHE A 16 6.74 42.48 -33.80
N ILE A 17 7.22 41.73 -34.80
CA ILE A 17 7.61 40.32 -34.66
C ILE A 17 8.80 40.20 -33.70
N ILE A 18 9.81 41.06 -33.80
CA ILE A 18 10.97 41.07 -32.89
C ILE A 18 10.53 41.37 -31.47
N ILE A 19 9.70 42.39 -31.26
CA ILE A 19 9.15 42.74 -29.93
C ILE A 19 8.35 41.56 -29.37
N PHE A 20 7.52 40.91 -30.18
CA PHE A 20 6.76 39.75 -29.77
C PHE A 20 7.66 38.57 -29.37
N ILE A 21 8.72 38.30 -30.15
CA ILE A 21 9.72 37.26 -29.82
C ILE A 21 10.43 37.58 -28.52
N VAL A 22 10.80 38.85 -28.28
CA VAL A 22 11.46 39.28 -27.04
C VAL A 22 10.53 39.12 -25.84
N ILE A 23 9.27 39.55 -25.95
CA ILE A 23 8.26 39.40 -24.89
C ILE A 23 8.00 37.91 -24.61
N PHE A 24 7.84 37.10 -25.65
CA PHE A 24 7.62 35.66 -25.51
C PHE A 24 8.83 34.95 -24.88
N SER A 25 10.04 35.32 -25.29
CA SER A 25 11.29 34.84 -24.69
C SER A 25 11.42 35.23 -23.21
N MET A 26 11.03 36.47 -22.86
CA MET A 26 10.98 36.92 -21.46
C MET A 26 9.96 36.14 -20.63
N ILE A 27 8.78 35.85 -21.17
CA ILE A 27 7.75 35.04 -20.47
C ILE A 27 8.26 33.61 -20.25
N LEU A 28 8.87 33.00 -21.26
CA LEU A 28 9.51 31.69 -21.13
C LEU A 28 10.62 31.69 -20.09
N PHE A 29 11.51 32.69 -20.13
CA PHE A 29 12.59 32.85 -19.16
C PHE A 29 12.05 32.99 -17.74
N ASN A 30 11.03 33.83 -17.54
CA ASN A 30 10.42 34.05 -16.24
C ASN A 30 9.73 32.78 -15.70
N ASN A 31 9.01 32.05 -16.55
CA ASN A 31 8.41 30.77 -16.17
C ASN A 31 9.46 29.74 -15.75
N VAL A 32 10.56 29.63 -16.51
CA VAL A 32 11.67 28.74 -16.16
C VAL A 32 12.34 29.17 -14.85
N MET A 33 12.53 30.48 -14.62
CA MET A 33 13.13 31.01 -13.39
C MET A 33 12.25 30.71 -12.16
N ILE A 34 10.94 30.92 -12.27
CA ILE A 34 9.97 30.60 -11.21
C ILE A 34 10.03 29.11 -10.87
N ASN A 35 10.05 28.24 -11.89
CA ASN A 35 10.16 26.80 -11.69
C ASN A 35 11.46 26.40 -10.97
N ILE A 36 12.60 27.00 -11.34
CA ILE A 36 13.89 26.75 -10.67
C ILE A 36 13.83 27.20 -9.20
N ARG A 37 13.25 28.37 -8.91
CA ARG A 37 13.11 28.88 -7.53
C ARG A 37 12.14 28.05 -6.68
N ILE A 38 11.02 27.62 -7.25
CA ILE A 38 10.07 26.74 -6.55
C ILE A 38 10.73 25.39 -6.27
N PHE A 39 11.51 24.85 -7.21
CA PHE A 39 12.26 23.61 -7.00
C PHE A 39 13.31 23.76 -5.90
N GLU A 40 14.08 24.86 -5.91
CA GLU A 40 15.05 25.15 -4.85
C GLU A 40 14.38 25.30 -3.48
N LEU A 41 13.25 26.02 -3.41
CA LEU A 41 12.45 26.15 -2.19
C LEU A 41 11.92 24.79 -1.71
N LYS A 42 11.42 23.95 -2.62
CA LYS A 42 11.02 22.57 -2.31
C LYS A 42 12.21 21.77 -1.78
N SER A 43 13.37 21.84 -2.41
CA SER A 43 14.57 21.11 -1.95
C SER A 43 15.03 21.58 -0.57
N TYR A 44 14.98 22.88 -0.28
CA TYR A 44 15.26 23.39 1.07
C TYR A 44 14.23 22.94 2.09
N LEU A 45 12.93 23.01 1.77
CA LEU A 45 11.86 22.52 2.63
C LEU A 45 11.97 21.01 2.89
N LEU A 46 12.37 20.23 1.88
CA LEU A 46 12.60 18.79 2.01
C LEU A 46 13.82 18.48 2.88
N ASN A 47 14.93 19.21 2.72
CA ASN A 47 16.09 19.02 3.60
C ASN A 47 15.75 19.40 5.06
N ILE A 48 14.98 20.49 5.28
CA ILE A 48 14.50 20.88 6.62
C ILE A 48 13.54 19.82 7.19
N ASN A 49 12.63 19.27 6.37
CA ASN A 49 11.72 18.20 6.79
C ASN A 49 12.45 16.89 7.10
N ILE A 50 13.53 16.55 6.37
CA ILE A 50 14.40 15.39 6.69
C ILE A 50 15.18 15.63 8.00
N GLU A 51 15.59 16.87 8.28
CA GLU A 51 16.29 17.24 9.52
C GLU A 51 15.36 17.28 10.75
N GLU A 52 14.07 17.60 10.59
CA GLU A 52 13.11 17.72 11.70
C GLU A 52 12.10 16.57 11.82
N SER A 53 11.89 15.74 10.79
CA SER A 53 10.81 14.75 10.82
C SER A 53 11.17 13.57 11.73
N SER A 54 10.57 13.59 12.93
CA SER A 54 10.46 12.45 13.84
C SER A 54 9.75 11.22 13.22
N ARG A 55 9.34 11.27 11.95
CA ARG A 55 8.47 10.31 11.25
C ARG A 55 9.24 9.19 10.54
N ASP A 56 10.43 9.45 10.00
CA ASP A 56 11.25 8.38 9.41
C ASP A 56 11.72 7.37 10.48
N TYR A 57 12.01 7.85 11.70
CA TYR A 57 12.34 7.00 12.86
C TYR A 57 11.13 6.21 13.39
N LEU A 58 9.93 6.79 13.27
CA LEU A 58 8.70 6.21 13.80
C LEU A 58 8.45 4.83 13.19
N GLY A 59 8.70 4.65 11.89
CA GLY A 59 8.52 3.36 11.21
C GLY A 59 9.41 2.26 11.78
N LEU A 60 10.69 2.56 12.02
CA LEU A 60 11.67 1.61 12.54
C LEU A 60 11.31 1.16 13.96
N VAL A 61 11.06 2.12 14.85
CA VAL A 61 10.72 1.85 16.25
C VAL A 61 9.34 1.19 16.37
N SER A 62 8.36 1.62 15.57
CA SER A 62 7.02 1.04 15.60
C SER A 62 7.03 -0.43 15.18
N LYS A 63 7.90 -0.84 14.25
CA LYS A 63 8.05 -2.26 13.90
C LYS A 63 8.44 -3.08 15.13
N TYR A 64 9.53 -2.73 15.80
CA TYR A 64 9.96 -3.49 16.99
C TYR A 64 8.93 -3.45 18.11
N LYS A 65 8.32 -2.29 18.37
CA LYS A 65 7.28 -2.15 19.38
C LYS A 65 6.07 -3.04 19.10
N LEU A 66 5.52 -2.99 17.88
CA LEU A 66 4.36 -3.81 17.50
C LEU A 66 4.65 -5.31 17.61
N TYR A 67 5.83 -5.75 17.19
CA TYR A 67 6.23 -7.15 17.31
C TYR A 67 6.49 -7.55 18.77
N LYS A 68 7.03 -6.66 19.62
CA LYS A 68 7.18 -6.89 21.07
C LYS A 68 5.82 -7.04 21.73
N ASP A 69 4.87 -6.16 21.40
CA ASP A 69 3.50 -6.22 21.92
C ASP A 69 2.78 -7.49 21.47
N LEU A 70 2.97 -7.91 20.22
CA LEU A 70 2.44 -9.17 19.69
C LEU A 70 3.06 -10.39 20.39
N TYR A 71 4.39 -10.39 20.60
CA TYR A 71 5.10 -11.47 21.29
C TYR A 71 4.64 -11.62 22.75
N LYS A 72 4.44 -10.49 23.45
CA LYS A 72 3.96 -10.46 24.84
C LYS A 72 2.45 -10.65 24.98
N ASN A 73 1.73 -10.88 23.88
CA ASN A 73 0.27 -10.97 23.82
C ASN A 73 -0.45 -9.73 24.39
N HIS A 74 0.17 -8.55 24.29
CA HIS A 74 -0.46 -7.27 24.64
C HIS A 74 -1.45 -6.79 23.56
N ILE A 75 -1.33 -7.31 22.34
CA ILE A 75 -2.24 -7.07 21.22
C ILE A 75 -2.61 -8.39 20.56
N SER A 76 -3.83 -8.47 20.02
CA SER A 76 -4.28 -9.59 19.20
C SER A 76 -3.80 -9.46 17.75
N GLU A 77 -3.83 -10.55 16.99
CA GLU A 77 -3.47 -10.57 15.55
C GLU A 77 -4.28 -9.54 14.74
N ASN A 78 -5.58 -9.39 15.04
CA ASN A 78 -6.43 -8.39 14.38
C ASN A 78 -5.96 -6.95 14.62
N ASN A 79 -5.69 -6.62 15.89
CA ASN A 79 -5.22 -5.29 16.25
C ASN A 79 -3.81 -5.03 15.70
N PHE A 80 -2.99 -6.08 15.60
CA PHE A 80 -1.68 -6.03 14.97
C PHE A 80 -1.78 -5.64 13.49
N ASP A 81 -2.61 -6.33 12.69
CA ASP A 81 -2.82 -6.03 11.26
C ASP A 81 -3.27 -4.58 11.03
N ILE A 82 -4.22 -4.11 11.86
CA ILE A 82 -4.72 -2.73 11.80
C ILE A 82 -3.61 -1.71 12.12
N ASN A 83 -2.82 -1.97 13.16
CA ASN A 83 -1.76 -1.06 13.59
C ASN A 83 -0.58 -1.06 12.60
N GLU A 84 -0.26 -2.21 11.99
CA GLU A 84 0.73 -2.30 10.92
C GLU A 84 0.30 -1.51 9.68
N LEU A 85 -0.97 -1.62 9.28
CA LEU A 85 -1.55 -0.85 8.16
C LEU A 85 -1.47 0.65 8.43
N LYS A 86 -1.91 1.10 9.62
CA LYS A 86 -1.84 2.51 10.04
C LYS A 86 -0.40 3.04 10.01
N THR A 87 0.53 2.30 10.59
CA THR A 87 1.95 2.67 10.64
C THR A 87 2.51 2.80 9.22
N SER A 88 2.16 1.86 8.33
CA SER A 88 2.63 1.86 6.95
C SER A 88 2.10 3.06 6.15
N TYR A 89 0.83 3.46 6.34
CA TYR A 89 0.31 4.70 5.73
C TYR A 89 1.01 5.96 6.24
N LEU A 90 1.21 6.08 7.56
CA LEU A 90 1.88 7.23 8.18
C LEU A 90 3.31 7.42 7.68
N VAL A 91 4.05 6.32 7.46
CA VAL A 91 5.44 6.36 6.99
C VAL A 91 5.55 6.54 5.46
N THR A 92 4.51 6.17 4.71
CA THR A 92 4.52 6.24 3.23
C THR A 92 4.21 7.64 2.69
N GLU A 93 3.52 8.49 3.45
CA GLU A 93 3.04 9.80 3.00
C GLU A 93 4.18 10.78 2.63
N ASP A 94 5.34 10.70 3.29
CA ASP A 94 6.47 11.62 3.07
C ASP A 94 7.22 11.42 1.74
N VAL A 95 7.24 10.19 1.19
CA VAL A 95 7.92 9.92 -0.10
C VAL A 95 7.11 10.45 -1.29
N LYS A 96 5.80 10.66 -1.14
CA LYS A 96 4.92 11.19 -2.19
C LYS A 96 5.24 12.64 -2.57
N GLN A 97 5.78 13.45 -1.65
CA GLN A 97 6.27 14.80 -1.97
C GLN A 97 7.66 14.80 -2.63
N ASN A 98 8.44 13.73 -2.44
CA ASN A 98 9.85 13.64 -2.87
C ASN A 98 10.02 13.17 -4.33
N ILE A 99 9.07 12.38 -4.87
CA ILE A 99 9.20 11.77 -6.22
C ILE A 99 8.59 12.64 -7.34
N SER A 100 8.36 13.95 -7.14
CA SER A 100 8.00 14.83 -8.26
C SER A 100 9.21 15.07 -9.17
N LEU A 101 9.58 14.06 -9.97
CA LEU A 101 10.60 14.11 -11.00
C LEU A 101 10.12 14.95 -12.16
N VAL A 102 10.30 16.27 -12.05
CA VAL A 102 10.19 17.16 -13.20
C VAL A 102 11.31 16.79 -14.17
N LYS A 103 10.94 16.17 -15.29
CA LYS A 103 11.85 15.88 -16.41
C LYS A 103 12.24 17.22 -17.04
N TYR A 104 13.49 17.65 -16.85
CA TYR A 104 13.99 18.88 -17.46
C TYR A 104 14.24 18.66 -18.97
N SER A 105 13.72 19.56 -19.81
CA SER A 105 14.13 19.67 -21.21
C SER A 105 15.47 20.41 -21.31
N THR A 106 16.19 20.20 -22.40
CA THR A 106 17.47 20.89 -22.74
C THR A 106 17.35 22.41 -22.85
N LEU A 107 16.13 22.96 -22.80
CA LEU A 107 15.83 24.39 -22.91
C LEU A 107 16.24 25.20 -21.66
N ASN A 108 16.56 24.55 -20.54
CA ASN A 108 16.77 25.21 -19.24
C ASN A 108 18.24 25.57 -18.94
N TYR A 109 19.21 25.04 -19.70
CA TYR A 109 20.64 25.31 -19.51
C TYR A 109 21.02 26.80 -19.63
N PRO A 110 20.51 27.58 -20.59
CA PRO A 110 20.84 29.00 -20.71
C PRO A 110 20.38 29.82 -19.51
N VAL A 111 19.22 29.48 -18.95
CA VAL A 111 18.65 30.17 -17.77
C VAL A 111 19.47 29.86 -16.52
N LEU A 112 19.88 28.61 -16.34
CA LEU A 112 20.73 28.20 -15.21
C LEU A 112 22.10 28.89 -15.24
N PHE A 113 22.69 29.04 -16.42
CA PHE A 113 23.94 29.77 -16.62
C PHE A 113 23.84 31.24 -16.16
N VAL A 114 22.76 31.94 -16.54
CA VAL A 114 22.52 33.33 -16.11
C VAL A 114 22.33 33.42 -14.59
N ILE A 115 21.55 32.52 -13.99
CA ILE A 115 21.32 32.50 -12.54
C ILE A 115 22.63 32.24 -11.78
N ASN A 116 23.43 31.30 -12.24
CA ASN A 116 24.71 30.94 -11.63
C ASN A 116 25.74 32.06 -11.75
N SER A 117 25.73 32.80 -12.87
CA SER A 117 26.57 33.98 -13.05
C SER A 117 26.21 35.10 -12.06
N ILE A 118 24.91 35.36 -11.83
CA ILE A 118 24.45 36.33 -10.83
C ILE A 118 24.80 35.88 -9.41
N ARG A 119 24.66 34.59 -9.10
CA ARG A 119 25.01 34.03 -7.78
C ARG A 119 26.49 34.16 -7.47
N PHE A 120 27.35 33.89 -8.45
CA PHE A 120 28.78 34.08 -8.33
C PHE A 120 29.14 35.52 -7.98
N ILE A 121 28.53 36.49 -8.67
CA ILE A 121 28.72 37.93 -8.37
C ILE A 121 28.28 38.28 -6.95
N LEU A 122 27.21 37.64 -6.46
CA LEU A 122 26.69 37.83 -5.11
C LEU A 122 27.44 37.03 -4.03
N GLY A 123 28.53 36.33 -4.38
CA GLY A 123 29.28 35.47 -3.45
C GLY A 123 28.49 34.25 -2.96
N LYS A 124 27.38 33.91 -3.64
CA LYS A 124 26.56 32.74 -3.32
C LYS A 124 27.12 31.52 -4.04
N GLN A 125 27.02 30.37 -3.41
CA GLN A 125 27.33 29.10 -4.05
C GLN A 125 26.49 28.95 -5.33
N PHE A 126 27.11 28.42 -6.38
CA PHE A 126 26.40 28.06 -7.59
C PHE A 126 25.24 27.14 -7.25
N ILE A 127 24.14 27.27 -7.98
CA ILE A 127 23.25 26.14 -8.16
C ILE A 127 24.07 25.15 -8.99
N GLU A 128 24.91 24.36 -8.32
CA GLU A 128 25.43 23.14 -8.91
C GLU A 128 24.23 22.35 -9.43
N ASN A 129 24.46 21.48 -10.40
CA ASN A 129 23.48 20.44 -10.65
C ASN A 129 23.18 19.77 -9.29
N ILE A 130 22.06 20.15 -8.66
CA ILE A 130 21.43 19.40 -7.57
C ILE A 130 21.19 17.94 -8.06
N PHE A 131 21.30 17.73 -9.38
CA PHE A 131 21.63 16.49 -10.06
C PHE A 131 23.10 16.04 -9.96
N THR A 132 23.66 15.86 -8.77
CA THR A 132 24.47 14.63 -8.58
C THR A 132 23.47 13.49 -8.51
N LYS A 133 22.95 13.16 -9.70
CA LYS A 133 21.87 12.23 -9.98
C LYS A 133 22.18 10.81 -9.50
N GLU A 134 23.43 10.53 -9.13
CA GLU A 134 23.86 9.25 -8.57
C GLU A 134 23.47 9.13 -7.09
N ASN A 135 23.85 10.06 -6.20
CA ASN A 135 23.74 9.84 -4.75
C ASN A 135 22.34 10.00 -4.15
N GLN A 136 21.53 10.96 -4.63
CA GLN A 136 20.12 11.04 -4.22
C GLN A 136 19.29 9.88 -4.78
N SER A 137 19.60 9.43 -6.01
CA SER A 137 18.95 8.25 -6.58
C SER A 137 19.28 6.99 -5.78
N PHE A 138 20.51 6.80 -5.31
CA PHE A 138 20.86 5.61 -4.51
C PHE A 138 20.17 5.59 -3.14
N LEU A 139 20.02 6.74 -2.46
CA LEU A 139 19.33 6.81 -1.18
C LEU A 139 17.84 6.51 -1.32
N ASP A 140 17.19 7.09 -2.33
CA ASP A 140 15.77 6.82 -2.63
C ASP A 140 15.56 5.35 -3.01
N ILE A 141 16.48 4.75 -3.77
CA ILE A 141 16.47 3.32 -4.09
C ILE A 141 16.66 2.47 -2.82
N ALA A 142 17.58 2.85 -1.92
CA ALA A 142 17.80 2.13 -0.67
C ALA A 142 16.55 2.13 0.22
N TYR A 143 15.92 3.29 0.40
CA TYR A 143 14.64 3.40 1.13
C TYR A 143 13.52 2.63 0.45
N TYR A 144 13.43 2.69 -0.87
CA TYR A 144 12.45 1.91 -1.62
C TYR A 144 12.64 0.40 -1.39
N MET A 145 13.89 -0.09 -1.43
CA MET A 145 14.21 -1.49 -1.17
C MET A 145 13.88 -1.89 0.27
N GLU A 146 14.25 -1.07 1.25
CA GLU A 146 13.95 -1.31 2.69
C GLU A 146 12.44 -1.36 2.94
N ARG A 147 11.68 -0.39 2.43
CA ARG A 147 10.21 -0.32 2.59
C ARG A 147 9.51 -1.47 1.88
N ASN A 148 10.09 -1.99 0.80
CA ASN A 148 9.62 -3.21 0.14
C ASN A 148 10.18 -4.50 0.75
N LYS A 149 10.86 -4.40 1.90
CA LYS A 149 11.39 -5.52 2.68
C LYS A 149 12.52 -6.30 1.97
N HIS A 150 13.12 -5.71 0.95
CA HIS A 150 14.31 -6.22 0.26
C HIS A 150 15.59 -5.79 0.99
N TYR A 151 15.74 -6.20 2.25
CA TYR A 151 16.79 -5.70 3.14
C TYR A 151 18.22 -5.98 2.64
N ASN A 152 18.47 -7.13 2.00
CA ASN A 152 19.78 -7.43 1.42
C ASN A 152 20.17 -6.42 0.32
N ASN A 153 19.21 -6.03 -0.53
CA ASN A 153 19.43 -5.03 -1.57
C ASN A 153 19.61 -3.64 -0.94
N ALA A 154 18.80 -3.30 0.07
CA ALA A 154 18.93 -2.04 0.80
C ALA A 154 20.32 -1.91 1.45
N ILE A 155 20.83 -2.97 2.10
CA ILE A 155 22.18 -3.02 2.68
C ILE A 155 23.25 -2.73 1.62
N TYR A 156 23.14 -3.34 0.44
CA TYR A 156 24.07 -3.07 -0.66
C TYR A 156 24.09 -1.58 -1.01
N PHE A 157 22.92 -0.97 -1.26
CA PHE A 157 22.84 0.44 -1.62
C PHE A 157 23.32 1.37 -0.50
N TYR A 158 22.95 1.12 0.76
CA TYR A 158 23.46 1.91 1.89
C TYR A 158 24.98 1.86 2.01
N LYS A 159 25.59 0.68 1.78
CA LYS A 159 27.06 0.57 1.75
C LYS A 159 27.69 1.37 0.63
N GLU A 160 27.13 1.32 -0.58
CA GLU A 160 27.64 2.11 -1.71
C GLU A 160 27.55 3.61 -1.42
N ILE A 161 26.45 4.06 -0.80
CA ILE A 161 26.29 5.47 -0.39
C ILE A 161 27.39 5.88 0.60
N LEU A 162 27.69 5.04 1.60
CA LEU A 162 28.70 5.32 2.63
C LEU A 162 30.15 5.37 2.11
N LYS A 163 30.43 4.82 0.92
CA LYS A 163 31.75 4.92 0.27
C LYS A 163 32.01 6.30 -0.34
N THR A 164 30.98 7.13 -0.48
CA THR A 164 31.11 8.45 -1.11
C THR A 164 31.75 9.46 -0.15
N GLU A 165 32.92 10.01 -0.49
CA GLU A 165 33.70 10.90 0.39
C GLU A 165 33.02 12.24 0.71
N LYS A 166 32.07 12.71 -0.10
CA LYS A 166 31.44 14.04 0.03
C LYS A 166 30.03 14.04 0.64
N MET A 167 29.67 13.06 1.47
CA MET A 167 28.33 13.01 2.06
C MET A 167 28.17 13.92 3.29
N PRO A 168 27.13 14.77 3.35
CA PRO A 168 26.81 15.56 4.53
C PRO A 168 26.68 14.71 5.80
N ARG A 169 27.14 15.25 6.93
CA ARG A 169 27.22 14.58 8.23
C ARG A 169 25.87 13.99 8.66
N ASN A 170 24.80 14.79 8.63
CA ASN A 170 23.42 14.43 8.94
C ASN A 170 22.91 13.24 8.12
N LYS A 171 23.10 13.27 6.79
CA LYS A 171 22.70 12.17 5.89
C LYS A 171 23.46 10.89 6.21
N LYS A 172 24.73 11.01 6.60
CA LYS A 172 25.56 9.86 6.99
C LYS A 172 25.02 9.15 8.22
N VAL A 173 24.58 9.89 9.24
CA VAL A 173 23.96 9.30 10.44
C VAL A 173 22.74 8.47 10.07
N LEU A 174 21.85 9.07 9.27
CA LEU A 174 20.60 8.46 8.86
C LEU A 174 20.84 7.16 8.08
N VAL A 175 21.78 7.18 7.14
CA VAL A 175 22.15 5.98 6.38
C VAL A 175 22.72 4.88 7.29
N ILE A 176 23.56 5.22 8.27
CA ILE A 176 24.10 4.24 9.22
C ILE A 176 22.99 3.65 10.09
N LEU A 177 22.04 4.47 10.55
CA LEU A 177 20.88 4.03 11.34
C LEU A 177 20.04 3.00 10.56
N HIS A 178 19.66 3.32 9.32
CA HIS A 178 18.87 2.43 8.47
C HIS A 178 19.64 1.17 8.05
N LEU A 179 20.95 1.28 7.82
CA LEU A 179 21.82 0.13 7.60
C LEU A 179 21.84 -0.80 8.83
N GLY A 180 21.93 -0.23 10.04
CA GLY A 180 21.82 -0.97 11.30
C GLY A 180 20.49 -1.71 11.42
N PHE A 181 19.38 -1.03 11.09
CA PHE A 181 18.05 -1.64 11.04
C PHE A 181 17.96 -2.79 10.03
N CYS A 182 18.48 -2.62 8.82
CA CYS A 182 18.46 -3.72 7.86
C CYS A 182 19.28 -4.92 8.36
N TYR A 183 20.43 -4.68 8.99
CA TYR A 183 21.23 -5.73 9.61
C TYR A 183 20.49 -6.47 10.72
N SER A 184 19.75 -5.76 11.56
CA SER A 184 19.00 -6.38 12.65
C SER A 184 17.86 -7.26 12.14
N ILE A 185 17.18 -6.86 11.06
CA ILE A 185 16.11 -7.67 10.46
C ILE A 185 16.65 -8.95 9.82
N ILE A 186 17.83 -8.92 9.19
CA ILE A 186 18.41 -10.13 8.57
C ILE A 186 19.12 -11.05 9.57
N GLY A 187 19.22 -10.66 10.86
CA GLY A 187 19.83 -11.45 11.93
C GLY A 187 21.32 -11.19 12.17
N GLU A 188 21.89 -10.16 11.55
CA GLU A 188 23.31 -9.77 11.70
C GLU A 188 23.49 -8.81 12.88
N TYR A 189 23.14 -9.29 14.08
CA TYR A 189 22.99 -8.45 15.28
C TYR A 189 24.25 -7.69 15.69
N GLU A 190 25.44 -8.27 15.53
CA GLU A 190 26.71 -7.59 15.87
C GLU A 190 26.98 -6.39 14.95
N LYS A 191 26.69 -6.54 13.65
CA LYS A 191 26.83 -5.42 12.69
C LYS A 191 25.80 -4.34 12.97
N ALA A 192 24.56 -4.73 13.30
CA ALA A 192 23.51 -3.79 13.69
C ALA A 192 23.90 -3.00 14.94
N LYS A 193 24.37 -3.70 15.97
CA LYS A 193 24.86 -3.10 17.23
C LYS A 193 25.98 -2.11 16.98
N GLN A 194 26.98 -2.47 16.18
CA GLN A 194 28.07 -1.57 15.86
C GLN A 194 27.57 -0.28 15.19
N ASN A 195 26.68 -0.40 14.20
CA ASN A 195 26.11 0.77 13.52
C ASN A 195 25.33 1.68 14.48
N TYR A 196 24.55 1.12 15.41
CA TYR A 196 23.84 1.92 16.40
C TYR A 196 24.80 2.62 17.37
N LEU A 197 25.85 1.93 17.83
CA LEU A 197 26.88 2.56 18.66
C LEU A 197 27.63 3.67 17.92
N ASP A 198 27.91 3.50 16.63
CA ASP A 198 28.53 4.54 15.80
C ASP A 198 27.63 5.78 15.70
N VAL A 199 26.31 5.59 15.59
CA VAL A 199 25.33 6.69 15.60
C VAL A 199 25.26 7.36 16.97
N ILE A 200 25.22 6.59 18.06
CA ILE A 200 25.12 7.12 19.43
C ILE A 200 26.36 7.95 19.77
N ASN A 201 27.56 7.37 19.60
CA ASN A 201 28.82 8.01 19.99
C ASN A 201 29.23 9.15 19.05
N GLY A 202 28.85 9.07 17.77
CA GLY A 202 29.22 10.06 16.76
C GLY A 202 28.32 11.29 16.73
N TYR A 203 27.11 11.23 17.30
CA TYR A 203 26.03 12.18 17.02
C TYR A 203 25.11 12.43 18.23
N GLU A 204 25.68 12.47 19.44
CA GLU A 204 25.00 12.47 20.75
C GLU A 204 23.88 13.52 20.94
N ASN A 205 23.90 14.65 20.21
CA ASN A 205 22.94 15.74 20.37
C ASN A 205 21.75 15.70 19.37
N GLU A 206 21.59 14.62 18.60
CA GLU A 206 20.54 14.49 17.58
C GLU A 206 19.46 13.47 17.98
N ASN A 207 18.20 13.71 17.57
CA ASN A 207 17.07 12.77 17.75
C ASN A 207 17.37 11.36 17.18
N VAL A 208 18.29 11.29 16.21
CA VAL A 208 18.76 10.05 15.57
C VAL A 208 19.52 9.16 16.55
N ALA A 209 20.32 9.75 17.46
CA ALA A 209 21.06 9.01 18.48
C ALA A 209 20.12 8.38 19.53
N ILE A 210 19.07 9.11 19.93
CA ILE A 210 18.02 8.57 20.81
C ILE A 210 17.33 7.37 20.14
N THR A 211 16.99 7.50 18.85
CA THR A 211 16.40 6.40 18.08
C THR A 211 17.33 5.19 18.01
N ALA A 212 18.63 5.40 17.75
CA ALA A 212 19.61 4.33 17.73
C ALA A 212 19.72 3.61 19.09
N ALA A 213 19.67 4.36 20.21
CA ALA A 213 19.68 3.78 21.55
C ALA A 213 18.44 2.92 21.81
N ILE A 214 17.26 3.40 21.42
CA ILE A 214 16.01 2.64 21.52
C ILE A 214 16.08 1.36 20.67
N LEU A 215 16.54 1.45 19.43
CA LEU A 215 16.68 0.28 18.55
C LEU A 215 17.72 -0.71 19.08
N LEU A 216 18.82 -0.22 19.67
CA LEU A 216 19.83 -1.05 20.32
C LEU A 216 19.21 -1.86 21.47
N GLU A 217 18.42 -1.23 22.34
CA GLU A 217 17.70 -1.92 23.42
C GLU A 217 16.78 -3.02 22.86
N TYR A 218 15.99 -2.72 21.83
CA TYR A 218 15.11 -3.71 21.21
C TYR A 218 15.86 -4.91 20.64
N ILE A 219 16.98 -4.69 19.93
CA ILE A 219 17.72 -5.81 19.32
C ILE A 219 18.41 -6.67 20.37
N GLU A 220 18.88 -6.09 21.49
CA GLU A 220 19.48 -6.85 22.58
C GLU A 220 18.43 -7.70 23.30
N ASP A 221 17.27 -7.11 23.62
CA ASP A 221 16.10 -7.82 24.13
C ASP A 221 15.73 -8.98 23.19
N PHE A 222 15.49 -8.70 21.91
CA PHE A 222 15.02 -9.70 20.95
C PHE A 222 16.03 -10.83 20.76
N LYS A 223 17.32 -10.49 20.66
CA LYS A 223 18.40 -11.50 20.55
C LYS A 223 18.41 -12.44 21.74
N PHE A 224 18.30 -11.91 22.96
CA PHE A 224 18.22 -12.73 24.17
C PHE A 224 17.00 -13.66 24.16
N GLU A 225 15.83 -13.13 23.80
CA GLU A 225 14.58 -13.89 23.74
C GLU A 225 14.63 -14.99 22.66
N ILE A 226 15.21 -14.70 21.48
CA ILE A 226 15.40 -15.66 20.38
C ILE A 226 16.24 -16.84 20.86
N GLU A 227 17.37 -16.58 21.51
CA GLU A 227 18.26 -17.63 22.03
C GLU A 227 17.57 -18.48 23.11
N ARG A 228 16.74 -17.86 23.96
CA ARG A 228 15.93 -18.61 24.92
C ARG A 228 14.90 -19.49 24.23
N VAL A 229 14.15 -18.96 23.24
CA VAL A 229 13.13 -19.72 22.50
C VAL A 229 13.75 -20.91 21.76
N LYS A 230 14.90 -20.73 21.11
CA LYS A 230 15.61 -21.81 20.41
C LYS A 230 15.93 -23.00 21.34
N LYS A 231 16.34 -22.70 22.57
CA LYS A 231 16.74 -23.70 23.59
C LYS A 231 15.58 -24.34 24.32
N VAL A 232 14.59 -23.54 24.75
CA VAL A 232 13.56 -23.97 25.69
C VAL A 232 12.33 -24.54 24.99
N GLU A 233 11.88 -23.91 23.90
CA GLU A 233 10.67 -24.35 23.21
C GLU A 233 10.93 -25.67 22.49
N GLN A 234 10.05 -26.65 22.62
CA GLN A 234 10.22 -27.97 21.99
C GLN A 234 9.24 -28.19 20.85
N ASP A 235 8.03 -27.61 20.94
CA ASP A 235 7.06 -27.67 19.86
C ASP A 235 7.58 -26.83 18.68
N PRO A 236 7.88 -27.44 17.51
CA PRO A 236 8.48 -26.73 16.40
C PRO A 236 7.52 -25.71 15.77
N ILE A 237 6.20 -25.90 15.87
CA ILE A 237 5.22 -24.93 15.37
C ILE A 237 5.18 -23.71 16.30
N LEU A 238 5.06 -23.94 17.61
CA LEU A 238 5.06 -22.86 18.60
C LEU A 238 6.42 -22.13 18.64
N LYS A 239 7.52 -22.84 18.48
CA LYS A 239 8.87 -22.28 18.32
C LYS A 239 8.91 -21.32 17.13
N SER A 240 8.43 -21.77 15.98
CA SER A 240 8.44 -20.96 14.75
C SER A 240 7.55 -19.72 14.87
N GLU A 241 6.37 -19.85 15.48
CA GLU A 241 5.50 -18.70 15.78
C GLU A 241 6.21 -17.68 16.67
N LYS A 242 6.83 -18.12 17.76
CA LYS A 242 7.58 -17.25 18.68
C LYS A 242 8.75 -16.57 17.98
N LEU A 243 9.51 -17.32 17.17
CA LEU A 243 10.62 -16.77 16.38
C LEU A 243 10.14 -15.74 15.36
N PHE A 244 9.01 -15.99 14.67
CA PHE A 244 8.40 -15.02 13.78
C PHE A 244 8.02 -13.72 14.52
N LYS A 245 7.37 -13.82 15.68
CA LYS A 245 7.01 -12.68 16.53
C LYS A 245 8.22 -11.93 17.07
N LEU A 246 9.39 -12.57 17.12
CA LEU A 246 10.69 -11.97 17.46
C LEU A 246 11.48 -11.52 16.21
N ILE A 247 10.84 -11.39 15.05
CA ILE A 247 11.45 -10.91 13.78
C ILE A 247 12.55 -11.87 13.24
N ALA A 248 12.70 -13.07 13.82
CA ALA A 248 13.64 -14.09 13.36
C ALA A 248 13.06 -14.91 12.20
N TYR A 249 12.72 -14.24 11.10
CA TYR A 249 11.96 -14.81 9.97
C TYR A 249 12.67 -15.99 9.30
N ASN A 250 13.99 -15.92 9.13
CA ASN A 250 14.76 -17.00 8.50
C ASN A 250 14.75 -18.28 9.36
N ASP A 251 14.95 -18.13 10.67
CA ASP A 251 14.93 -19.26 11.60
C ASP A 251 13.54 -19.92 11.64
N ALA A 252 12.48 -19.11 11.77
CA ALA A 252 11.10 -19.58 11.75
C ALA A 252 10.76 -20.32 10.44
N LYS A 253 11.13 -19.72 9.31
CA LYS A 253 10.86 -20.27 7.97
C LYS A 253 11.57 -21.60 7.74
N ASN A 254 12.82 -21.76 8.18
CA ASN A 254 13.57 -22.99 8.01
C ASN A 254 12.90 -24.15 8.76
N ILE A 255 12.52 -23.94 10.02
CA ILE A 255 11.81 -24.94 10.82
C ILE A 255 10.46 -25.31 10.17
N LEU A 256 9.68 -24.31 9.75
CA LEU A 256 8.36 -24.56 9.13
C LEU A 256 8.44 -25.30 7.79
N LYS A 257 9.49 -25.06 7.00
CA LYS A 257 9.70 -25.77 5.73
C LYS A 257 9.96 -27.26 5.94
N GLU A 258 10.75 -27.62 6.95
CA GLU A 258 11.00 -29.02 7.30
C GLU A 258 9.70 -29.75 7.72
N LEU A 259 8.78 -29.04 8.38
CA LEU A 259 7.49 -29.61 8.80
C LEU A 259 6.48 -29.76 7.65
N LYS A 260 6.59 -28.96 6.58
CA LYS A 260 5.61 -28.93 5.49
C LYS A 260 5.57 -30.24 4.68
N ASP A 261 6.66 -31.00 4.69
CA ASP A 261 6.76 -32.28 4.00
C ASP A 261 6.05 -33.43 4.77
N ASP A 262 5.67 -33.20 6.03
CA ASP A 262 4.86 -34.15 6.80
C ASP A 262 3.37 -33.98 6.46
N LYS A 263 2.89 -34.81 5.53
CA LYS A 263 1.54 -34.78 4.92
C LYS A 263 0.36 -34.90 5.92
N LYS A 264 0.58 -35.03 7.22
CA LYS A 264 -0.44 -35.26 8.26
C LYS A 264 -0.51 -34.21 9.37
N SER A 265 0.17 -33.07 9.26
CA SER A 265 0.06 -32.03 10.29
C SER A 265 -1.39 -31.52 10.42
N LYS A 266 -1.99 -31.71 11.61
CA LYS A 266 -3.33 -31.17 11.96
C LYS A 266 -3.37 -29.63 11.97
N GLN A 267 -2.23 -28.95 11.85
CA GLN A 267 -2.08 -27.50 11.89
C GLN A 267 -1.52 -26.94 10.57
N LYS A 268 -1.86 -27.59 9.44
CA LYS A 268 -1.33 -27.22 8.12
C LYS A 268 -1.56 -25.74 7.78
N GLU A 269 -2.77 -25.22 8.02
CA GLU A 269 -3.10 -23.82 7.71
C GLU A 269 -2.26 -22.84 8.53
N LYS A 270 -1.95 -23.18 9.79
CA LYS A 270 -1.08 -22.37 10.66
C LYS A 270 0.36 -22.37 10.14
N ILE A 271 0.87 -23.54 9.74
CA ILE A 271 2.22 -23.68 9.16
C ILE A 271 2.31 -22.85 7.87
N ASP A 272 1.37 -23.05 6.95
CA ASP A 272 1.34 -22.32 5.68
C ASP A 272 1.20 -20.81 5.92
N PHE A 273 0.40 -20.37 6.89
CA PHE A 273 0.26 -18.96 7.24
C PHE A 273 1.58 -18.33 7.70
N TYR A 274 2.30 -18.95 8.63
CA TYR A 274 3.58 -18.40 9.09
C TYR A 274 4.69 -18.49 8.03
N ILE A 275 4.66 -19.50 7.15
CA ILE A 275 5.55 -19.53 5.97
C ILE A 275 5.26 -18.32 5.09
N ALA A 276 3.98 -18.05 4.79
CA ALA A 276 3.58 -16.91 3.97
C ALA A 276 3.96 -15.57 4.63
N ARG A 277 3.77 -15.42 5.95
CA ARG A 277 4.22 -14.24 6.71
C ARG A 277 5.73 -14.04 6.62
N CYS A 278 6.52 -15.12 6.75
CA CYS A 278 7.97 -15.04 6.59
C CYS A 278 8.38 -14.67 5.15
N GLU A 279 7.72 -15.21 4.13
CA GLU A 279 7.96 -14.84 2.72
C GLU A 279 7.62 -13.37 2.48
N GLU A 280 6.48 -12.90 3.00
CA GLU A 280 6.05 -11.50 2.92
C GLU A 280 7.08 -10.58 3.58
N GLU A 281 7.49 -10.88 4.80
CA GLU A 281 8.48 -10.11 5.55
C GLU A 281 9.88 -10.16 4.95
N SER A 282 10.18 -11.15 4.11
CA SER A 282 11.44 -11.27 3.36
C SER A 282 11.39 -10.60 1.97
N GLY A 283 10.31 -9.91 1.64
CA GLY A 283 10.11 -9.24 0.34
C GLY A 283 9.59 -10.15 -0.79
N ASN A 284 9.33 -11.44 -0.53
CA ASN A 284 8.78 -12.38 -1.50
C ASN A 284 7.25 -12.33 -1.54
N LYS A 285 6.67 -11.13 -1.71
CA LYS A 285 5.22 -10.86 -1.63
C LYS A 285 4.39 -11.78 -2.54
N ASN A 286 4.87 -12.07 -3.75
CA ASN A 286 4.16 -12.93 -4.70
C ASN A 286 4.03 -14.37 -4.23
N ALA A 287 5.08 -14.92 -3.59
CA ALA A 287 5.03 -16.26 -3.01
C ALA A 287 4.07 -16.29 -1.80
N ALA A 288 4.12 -15.25 -0.96
CA ALA A 288 3.20 -15.10 0.16
C ALA A 288 1.72 -15.04 -0.30
N LEU A 289 1.42 -14.22 -1.32
CA LEU A 289 0.07 -14.10 -1.90
C LEU A 289 -0.48 -15.45 -2.38
N LYS A 290 0.34 -16.25 -3.07
CA LYS A 290 -0.05 -17.60 -3.51
C LYS A 290 -0.42 -18.49 -2.32
N ILE A 291 0.42 -18.52 -1.29
CA ILE A 291 0.17 -19.35 -0.10
C ILE A 291 -1.06 -18.86 0.68
N TYR A 292 -1.23 -17.55 0.87
CA TYR A 292 -2.42 -17.00 1.52
C TYR A 292 -3.69 -17.37 0.77
N GLN A 293 -3.68 -17.28 -0.57
CA GLN A 293 -4.82 -17.65 -1.38
C GLN A 293 -5.12 -19.15 -1.27
N ASP A 294 -4.09 -20.01 -1.27
CA ASP A 294 -4.24 -21.45 -1.11
C ASP A 294 -4.88 -21.82 0.24
N ILE A 295 -4.51 -21.13 1.34
CA ILE A 295 -5.14 -21.32 2.65
C ILE A 295 -6.64 -21.05 2.58
N ILE A 296 -7.02 -19.91 1.99
CA ILE A 296 -8.42 -19.47 1.84
C ILE A 296 -9.22 -20.47 0.99
N LEU A 297 -8.66 -20.89 -0.14
CA LEU A 297 -9.33 -21.83 -1.04
C LEU A 297 -9.45 -23.21 -0.38
N ASN A 298 -8.45 -23.68 0.36
CA ASN A 298 -8.52 -25.01 0.95
C ASN A 298 -9.49 -25.08 2.15
N ASN A 299 -9.53 -24.06 3.00
CA ASN A 299 -10.35 -24.05 4.20
C ASN A 299 -10.87 -22.65 4.57
N SER A 300 -11.93 -22.18 3.90
CA SER A 300 -12.48 -20.83 4.11
C SER A 300 -12.97 -20.54 5.53
N LYS A 301 -13.29 -21.58 6.31
CA LYS A 301 -13.77 -21.46 7.71
C LYS A 301 -12.65 -21.34 8.74
N SER A 302 -11.40 -21.60 8.35
CA SER A 302 -10.24 -21.50 9.23
C SER A 302 -10.01 -20.05 9.68
N GLU A 303 -9.58 -19.86 10.92
CA GLU A 303 -9.13 -18.55 11.41
C GLU A 303 -7.96 -18.01 10.57
N PHE A 304 -7.06 -18.90 10.13
CA PHE A 304 -5.94 -18.53 9.26
C PHE A 304 -6.37 -18.08 7.87
N SER A 305 -7.57 -18.44 7.40
CA SER A 305 -8.12 -17.89 6.16
C SER A 305 -8.53 -16.42 6.32
N LYS A 306 -9.08 -16.06 7.49
CA LYS A 306 -9.35 -14.65 7.85
C LYS A 306 -8.06 -13.85 7.87
N PHE A 307 -7.06 -14.32 8.63
CA PHE A 307 -5.76 -13.66 8.70
C PHE A 307 -5.09 -13.55 7.32
N SER A 308 -5.08 -14.63 6.55
CA SER A 308 -4.53 -14.63 5.19
C SER A 308 -5.22 -13.60 4.29
N ASN A 309 -6.54 -13.48 4.36
CA ASN A 309 -7.28 -12.51 3.54
C ASN A 309 -6.96 -11.05 3.92
N ARG A 310 -6.83 -10.77 5.22
CA ARG A 310 -6.39 -9.46 5.72
C ARG A 310 -4.98 -9.14 5.21
N ARG A 311 -4.05 -10.11 5.22
CA ARG A 311 -2.71 -9.92 4.65
C ARG A 311 -2.72 -9.67 3.15
N ILE A 312 -3.54 -10.38 2.37
CA ILE A 312 -3.71 -10.10 0.93
C ILE A 312 -4.13 -8.63 0.73
N PHE A 313 -5.09 -8.14 1.51
CA PHE A 313 -5.51 -6.74 1.43
C PHE A 313 -4.40 -5.76 1.81
N ILE A 314 -3.68 -5.98 2.91
CA ILE A 314 -2.55 -5.14 3.34
C ILE A 314 -1.46 -5.10 2.26
N ILE A 315 -1.11 -6.24 1.65
CA ILE A 315 -0.18 -6.28 0.51
C ILE A 315 -0.74 -5.44 -0.64
N GLY A 316 -2.02 -5.63 -0.98
CA GLY A 316 -2.71 -4.87 -2.02
C GLY A 316 -2.73 -3.36 -1.77
N SER A 317 -2.74 -2.90 -0.52
CA SER A 317 -2.71 -1.46 -0.19
C SER A 317 -1.41 -0.75 -0.60
N PHE A 318 -0.31 -1.48 -0.77
CA PHE A 318 1.02 -0.92 -1.06
C PHE A 318 1.71 -1.53 -2.29
N ASP A 319 1.03 -2.40 -3.05
CA ASP A 319 1.57 -3.05 -4.25
C ASP A 319 1.21 -2.32 -5.55
N LYS A 320 1.99 -2.52 -6.62
CA LYS A 320 1.71 -1.96 -7.96
C LYS A 320 0.40 -2.48 -8.55
N ASN A 321 0.05 -3.75 -8.28
CA ASN A 321 -1.19 -4.39 -8.72
C ASN A 321 -2.34 -4.19 -7.72
N SER A 322 -2.33 -3.07 -7.00
CA SER A 322 -3.18 -2.76 -5.85
C SER A 322 -4.65 -3.15 -6.08
N ASP A 323 -5.24 -2.72 -7.19
CA ASP A 323 -6.68 -2.88 -7.42
C ASP A 323 -7.11 -4.33 -7.61
N LYS A 324 -6.33 -5.13 -8.33
CA LYS A 324 -6.61 -6.56 -8.53
C LYS A 324 -6.41 -7.36 -7.24
N ILE A 325 -5.38 -7.04 -6.45
CA ILE A 325 -5.12 -7.73 -5.17
C ILE A 325 -6.20 -7.38 -4.14
N LYS A 326 -6.57 -6.09 -4.04
CA LYS A 326 -7.66 -5.66 -3.15
C LYS A 326 -9.01 -6.23 -3.59
N SER A 327 -9.29 -6.31 -4.90
CA SER A 327 -10.53 -6.92 -5.39
C SER A 327 -10.60 -8.41 -5.06
N LEU A 328 -9.48 -9.13 -5.20
CA LEU A 328 -9.35 -10.51 -4.74
C LEU A 328 -9.65 -10.64 -3.24
N ALA A 329 -9.05 -9.79 -2.39
CA ALA A 329 -9.30 -9.84 -0.95
C ALA A 329 -10.77 -9.56 -0.58
N LYS A 330 -11.40 -8.58 -1.24
CA LYS A 330 -12.84 -8.29 -1.06
C LYS A 330 -13.70 -9.49 -1.46
N LYS A 331 -13.35 -10.16 -2.54
CA LYS A 331 -14.07 -11.32 -3.06
C LYS A 331 -13.90 -12.55 -2.18
N ASN A 332 -12.68 -12.82 -1.74
CA ASN A 332 -12.39 -13.84 -0.73
C ASN A 332 -13.21 -13.60 0.54
N ASN A 333 -13.43 -12.35 0.94
CA ASN A 333 -14.24 -12.05 2.12
C ASN A 333 -15.70 -12.50 1.99
N ALA A 334 -16.25 -12.59 0.78
CA ALA A 334 -17.58 -13.14 0.56
C ALA A 334 -17.67 -14.64 0.88
N LEU A 335 -16.54 -15.37 0.81
CA LEU A 335 -16.45 -16.78 1.26
C LEU A 335 -16.23 -16.90 2.77
N ILE A 336 -15.40 -16.02 3.31
CA ILE A 336 -14.84 -16.13 4.68
C ILE A 336 -15.78 -15.48 5.72
N GLU A 337 -16.55 -14.48 5.29
CA GLU A 337 -17.46 -13.69 6.14
C GLU A 337 -16.72 -13.08 7.35
N ASP A 338 -15.54 -12.51 7.11
CA ASP A 338 -14.74 -11.86 8.15
C ASP A 338 -15.25 -10.45 8.46
N LYS A 339 -15.75 -10.25 9.67
CA LYS A 339 -16.28 -8.97 10.14
C LYS A 339 -15.19 -7.92 10.35
N ASP A 340 -14.01 -8.32 10.81
CA ASP A 340 -12.93 -7.35 11.08
C ASP A 340 -12.29 -6.86 9.78
N PHE A 341 -12.42 -7.61 8.68
CA PHE A 341 -11.97 -7.18 7.36
C PHE A 341 -12.65 -5.86 6.93
N THR A 342 -13.93 -5.68 7.26
CA THR A 342 -14.66 -4.44 7.00
C THR A 342 -14.04 -3.25 7.73
N GLN A 343 -13.54 -3.48 8.96
CA GLN A 343 -12.84 -2.45 9.72
C GLN A 343 -11.54 -2.03 9.01
N LEU A 344 -10.75 -2.99 8.51
CA LEU A 344 -9.53 -2.70 7.73
C LEU A 344 -9.82 -1.84 6.49
N ILE A 345 -10.86 -2.17 5.72
CA ILE A 345 -11.27 -1.36 4.55
C ILE A 345 -11.65 0.06 4.99
N SER A 346 -12.42 0.19 6.07
CA SER A 346 -12.87 1.50 6.57
C SER A 346 -11.69 2.38 7.00
N ILE A 347 -10.67 1.77 7.61
CA ILE A 347 -9.45 2.47 8.06
C ILE A 347 -8.61 2.87 6.84
N GLU A 348 -8.40 1.97 5.88
CA GLU A 348 -7.69 2.29 4.64
C GLU A 348 -8.34 3.47 3.92
N LYS A 349 -9.67 3.48 3.80
CA LYS A 349 -10.42 4.59 3.18
C LYS A 349 -10.23 5.92 3.92
N LYS A 350 -10.15 5.91 5.25
CA LYS A 350 -9.91 7.11 6.06
C LYS A 350 -8.47 7.62 5.95
N LEU A 351 -7.51 6.72 5.73
CA LEU A 351 -6.08 7.05 5.64
C LEU A 351 -5.65 7.43 4.21
N LYS A 352 -6.43 7.08 3.17
CA LYS A 352 -6.17 7.48 1.79
C LYS A 352 -6.55 8.93 1.55
N THR A 353 -5.58 9.72 1.09
CA THR A 353 -5.76 11.07 0.54
C THR A 353 -5.80 11.02 -1.00
N ASP A 354 -6.56 11.92 -1.64
CA ASP A 354 -6.89 11.93 -3.09
C ASP A 354 -5.65 11.95 -4.03
N ASP A 355 -4.47 12.34 -3.56
CA ASP A 355 -3.23 12.43 -4.35
C ASP A 355 -2.51 11.08 -4.59
N THR A 356 -3.04 9.97 -4.07
CA THR A 356 -2.34 8.66 -4.06
C THR A 356 -2.31 7.96 -5.42
N ASP A 357 -3.34 8.16 -6.26
CA ASP A 357 -3.51 7.43 -7.52
C ASP A 357 -2.66 7.99 -8.67
N SER A 358 -2.35 9.28 -8.66
CA SER A 358 -1.53 9.96 -9.69
C SER A 358 -0.06 9.50 -9.71
N ILE A 359 0.48 9.11 -8.55
CA ILE A 359 1.92 8.86 -8.35
C ILE A 359 2.30 7.39 -8.58
N ASN A 360 1.40 6.44 -8.29
CA ASN A 360 1.58 5.04 -8.70
C ASN A 360 1.74 4.93 -10.23
N GLN A 361 1.03 5.79 -10.98
CA GLN A 361 1.23 5.98 -12.41
C GLN A 361 2.63 6.53 -12.78
N GLN A 362 3.18 7.46 -11.99
CA GLN A 362 4.52 8.02 -12.23
C GLN A 362 5.66 7.03 -11.90
N ILE A 363 5.54 6.23 -10.83
CA ILE A 363 6.52 5.18 -10.50
C ILE A 363 6.51 4.07 -11.56
N ASN A 364 5.34 3.74 -12.13
CA ASN A 364 5.23 2.81 -13.26
C ASN A 364 5.89 3.35 -14.54
N ASN A 365 5.98 4.68 -14.69
CA ASN A 365 6.67 5.33 -15.80
C ASN A 365 8.19 5.44 -15.61
N LEU A 366 8.71 5.22 -14.39
CA LEU A 366 10.13 5.06 -14.11
C LEU A 366 10.54 3.62 -14.45
N GLN A 367 10.52 3.29 -15.74
CA GLN A 367 10.98 2.00 -16.25
C GLN A 367 12.48 1.84 -15.94
N ILE A 368 12.80 1.10 -14.86
CA ILE A 368 13.95 0.21 -14.92
C ILE A 368 13.47 -0.96 -15.79
N LYS A 369 13.80 -0.90 -17.09
CA LYS A 369 13.55 -2.00 -18.03
C LYS A 369 14.48 -3.16 -17.65
N ASP A 370 13.99 -4.03 -16.77
CA ASP A 370 14.50 -5.38 -16.62
C ASP A 370 13.52 -6.32 -17.35
N GLU A 371 14.02 -7.11 -18.31
CA GLU A 371 13.21 -8.12 -19.03
C GLU A 371 12.61 -9.18 -18.09
N THR A 372 13.15 -9.31 -16.88
CA THR A 372 12.66 -10.22 -15.82
C THR A 372 11.43 -9.68 -15.06
N THR A 373 11.18 -8.36 -15.11
CA THR A 373 10.03 -7.72 -14.46
C THR A 373 8.73 -7.93 -15.23
N ASP A 374 8.78 -7.93 -16.56
CA ASP A 374 7.59 -8.13 -17.41
C ASP A 374 7.06 -9.57 -17.29
N THR A 375 7.95 -10.57 -17.28
CA THR A 375 7.58 -11.99 -17.12
C THR A 375 6.97 -12.28 -15.75
N LYS A 376 7.55 -11.76 -14.66
CA LYS A 376 6.98 -11.90 -13.31
C LYS A 376 5.64 -11.19 -13.15
N THR A 377 5.47 -10.03 -13.79
CA THR A 377 4.21 -9.28 -13.75
C THR A 377 3.09 -10.03 -14.47
N ILE A 378 3.38 -10.60 -15.65
CA ILE A 378 2.44 -11.45 -16.40
C ILE A 378 2.05 -12.70 -15.60
N GLU A 379 2.99 -13.33 -14.89
CA GLU A 379 2.71 -14.52 -14.07
C GLU A 379 1.75 -14.20 -12.91
N ILE A 380 1.96 -13.07 -12.23
CA ILE A 380 1.10 -12.63 -11.11
C ILE A 380 -0.30 -12.30 -11.62
N ASP A 381 -0.40 -11.58 -12.75
CA ASP A 381 -1.70 -11.24 -13.33
C ASP A 381 -2.50 -12.48 -13.72
N SER A 382 -1.84 -13.48 -14.34
CA SER A 382 -2.45 -14.77 -14.65
C SER A 382 -2.92 -15.50 -13.38
N PHE A 383 -2.09 -15.48 -12.32
CA PHE A 383 -2.44 -16.07 -11.03
C PHE A 383 -3.65 -15.37 -10.39
N LEU A 384 -3.69 -14.03 -10.38
CA LEU A 384 -4.80 -13.27 -9.80
C LEU A 384 -6.10 -13.53 -10.54
N GLN A 385 -6.07 -13.60 -11.88
CA GLN A 385 -7.25 -13.93 -12.68
C GLN A 385 -7.78 -15.33 -12.37
N LYS A 386 -6.90 -16.34 -12.34
CA LYS A 386 -7.27 -17.72 -11.97
C LYS A 386 -7.85 -17.79 -10.55
N SER A 387 -7.22 -17.09 -9.61
CA SER A 387 -7.68 -17.04 -8.22
C SER A 387 -9.08 -16.42 -8.11
N LEU A 388 -9.33 -15.30 -8.80
CA LEU A 388 -10.65 -14.68 -8.85
C LEU A 388 -11.72 -15.63 -9.39
N GLN A 389 -11.40 -16.43 -10.40
CA GLN A 389 -12.32 -17.44 -10.94
C GLN A 389 -12.56 -18.57 -9.95
N SER A 390 -11.51 -19.13 -9.33
CA SER A 390 -11.67 -20.21 -8.34
C SER A 390 -12.49 -19.78 -7.12
N VAL A 391 -12.37 -18.51 -6.73
CA VAL A 391 -13.18 -17.92 -5.65
C VAL A 391 -14.64 -17.82 -6.09
N ASP A 392 -14.95 -17.38 -7.31
CA ASP A 392 -16.33 -17.36 -7.83
C ASP A 392 -16.96 -18.75 -7.77
N GLU A 393 -16.24 -19.75 -8.27
CA GLU A 393 -16.74 -21.13 -8.30
C GLU A 393 -17.03 -21.64 -6.89
N LYS A 394 -16.19 -21.30 -5.91
CA LYS A 394 -16.46 -21.62 -4.49
C LYS A 394 -17.63 -20.86 -3.90
N ILE A 395 -17.83 -19.58 -4.26
CA ILE A 395 -18.97 -18.79 -3.77
C ILE A 395 -20.26 -19.43 -4.28
N LYS A 396 -20.30 -19.77 -5.57
CA LYS A 396 -21.42 -20.51 -6.17
C LYS A 396 -21.68 -21.81 -5.41
N LEU A 397 -20.63 -22.62 -5.21
CA LEU A 397 -20.74 -23.88 -4.45
C LEU A 397 -21.29 -23.68 -3.03
N GLN A 398 -20.84 -22.65 -2.31
CA GLN A 398 -21.28 -22.34 -0.94
C GLN A 398 -22.75 -21.93 -0.87
N ASN A 399 -23.27 -21.33 -1.94
CA ASN A 399 -24.64 -20.82 -1.98
C ASN A 399 -25.63 -21.78 -2.66
N ARG A 400 -25.23 -23.00 -3.04
CA ARG A 400 -26.15 -23.97 -3.65
C ARG A 400 -27.40 -24.20 -2.82
N ASN A 401 -28.57 -24.11 -3.46
CA ASN A 401 -29.88 -24.29 -2.83
C ASN A 401 -30.08 -23.45 -1.57
N LYS A 402 -29.54 -22.21 -1.56
CA LYS A 402 -29.52 -21.35 -0.39
C LYS A 402 -30.16 -20.00 -0.69
N PHE A 403 -30.88 -19.47 0.30
CA PHE A 403 -31.26 -18.08 0.36
C PHE A 403 -30.15 -17.24 1.02
N VAL A 404 -29.79 -16.13 0.38
CA VAL A 404 -28.86 -15.13 0.90
C VAL A 404 -29.65 -13.85 1.15
N TYR A 405 -29.50 -13.27 2.34
CA TYR A 405 -30.23 -12.08 2.78
C TYR A 405 -29.27 -10.91 2.99
N GLU A 406 -29.64 -9.73 2.50
CA GLU A 406 -28.96 -8.46 2.79
C GLU A 406 -29.88 -7.60 3.66
N TYR A 407 -29.29 -6.83 4.58
CA TYR A 407 -30.00 -6.01 5.56
C TYR A 407 -29.46 -4.57 5.56
N ASP A 408 -30.29 -3.60 5.92
CA ASP A 408 -29.87 -2.22 6.17
C ASP A 408 -29.25 -2.03 7.57
N GLU A 409 -28.82 -0.79 7.88
CA GLU A 409 -28.21 -0.41 9.16
C GLU A 409 -29.15 -0.59 10.36
N ASN A 410 -30.47 -0.62 10.14
CA ASN A 410 -31.49 -0.84 11.16
C ASN A 410 -31.89 -2.32 11.29
N GLY A 411 -31.28 -3.21 10.51
CA GLY A 411 -31.55 -4.64 10.51
C GLY A 411 -32.79 -5.06 9.71
N LEU A 412 -33.35 -4.19 8.88
CA LEU A 412 -34.45 -4.54 7.97
C LEU A 412 -33.89 -5.23 6.71
N LYS A 413 -34.54 -6.30 6.26
CA LYS A 413 -34.09 -7.08 5.10
C LYS A 413 -34.29 -6.26 3.83
N THR A 414 -33.23 -5.83 3.15
CA THR A 414 -33.31 -5.03 1.92
C THR A 414 -33.32 -5.86 0.66
N LYS A 415 -32.71 -7.06 0.70
CA LYS A 415 -32.64 -7.98 -0.44
C LYS A 415 -32.66 -9.44 0.00
N GLU A 416 -33.28 -10.27 -0.81
CA GLU A 416 -33.26 -11.73 -0.70
C GLU A 416 -32.86 -12.32 -2.04
N SER A 417 -31.91 -13.25 -2.07
CA SER A 417 -31.44 -13.89 -3.31
C SER A 417 -31.48 -15.41 -3.17
N TYR A 418 -32.03 -16.10 -4.16
CA TYR A 418 -32.06 -17.56 -4.21
C TYR A 418 -31.12 -18.10 -5.29
N TYR A 419 -30.38 -19.14 -4.94
CA TYR A 419 -29.41 -19.79 -5.82
C TYR A 419 -29.77 -21.25 -6.07
N ASP A 420 -29.64 -21.66 -7.33
CA ASP A 420 -29.95 -23.01 -7.81
C ASP A 420 -29.00 -24.09 -7.25
N ASP A 421 -29.21 -25.34 -7.68
CA ASP A 421 -28.40 -26.51 -7.30
C ASP A 421 -26.94 -26.43 -7.78
N LYS A 422 -26.66 -25.56 -8.74
CA LYS A 422 -25.33 -25.25 -9.28
C LYS A 422 -24.71 -24.02 -8.63
N GLY A 423 -25.48 -23.25 -7.86
CA GLY A 423 -25.06 -22.03 -7.19
C GLY A 423 -25.16 -20.78 -8.07
N ASN A 424 -25.90 -20.84 -9.18
CA ASN A 424 -26.23 -19.65 -9.98
C ASN A 424 -27.45 -18.96 -9.37
N LEU A 425 -27.45 -17.64 -9.43
CA LEU A 425 -28.59 -16.82 -9.00
C LEU A 425 -29.79 -17.15 -9.88
N GLU A 426 -30.88 -17.62 -9.29
CA GLU A 426 -32.11 -17.95 -10.00
C GLU A 426 -33.08 -16.76 -9.99
N TYR A 427 -33.24 -16.13 -8.83
CA TYR A 427 -34.00 -14.89 -8.66
C TYR A 427 -33.56 -14.12 -7.41
N TYR A 428 -33.97 -12.86 -7.32
CA TYR A 428 -33.85 -12.07 -6.10
C TYR A 428 -35.00 -11.07 -5.95
N ASP A 429 -35.28 -10.72 -4.70
CA ASP A 429 -36.28 -9.74 -4.30
C ASP A 429 -35.62 -8.53 -3.65
N PHE A 430 -36.10 -7.33 -3.98
CA PHE A 430 -35.80 -6.10 -3.25
C PHE A 430 -36.99 -5.68 -2.39
N PHE A 431 -36.72 -5.31 -1.14
CA PHE A 431 -37.73 -4.91 -0.17
C PHE A 431 -37.66 -3.41 0.08
N GLN A 432 -38.80 -2.74 0.02
CA GLN A 432 -38.95 -1.32 0.35
C GLN A 432 -39.94 -1.18 1.49
N TYR A 433 -39.59 -0.37 2.48
CA TYR A 433 -40.35 -0.16 3.71
C TYR A 433 -40.91 1.26 3.77
N ASP A 434 -42.06 1.41 4.42
CA ASP A 434 -42.59 2.72 4.81
C ASP A 434 -41.87 3.30 6.04
N THR A 435 -42.26 4.50 6.45
CA THR A 435 -41.66 5.19 7.61
C THR A 435 -41.90 4.48 8.94
N ASN A 436 -42.87 3.56 9.00
CA ASN A 436 -43.20 2.78 10.19
C ASN A 436 -42.48 1.41 10.19
N GLY A 437 -41.65 1.13 9.18
CA GLY A 437 -40.93 -0.14 9.03
C GLY A 437 -41.78 -1.28 8.46
N SER A 438 -42.94 -1.00 7.90
CA SER A 438 -43.79 -2.01 7.24
C SER A 438 -43.43 -2.12 5.76
N ILE A 439 -43.48 -3.33 5.20
CA ILE A 439 -43.10 -3.55 3.79
C ILE A 439 -44.14 -2.87 2.90
N GLN A 440 -43.72 -1.85 2.15
CA GLN A 440 -44.53 -1.14 1.17
C GLN A 440 -44.47 -1.81 -0.21
N LYS A 441 -43.29 -2.29 -0.63
CA LYS A 441 -43.09 -2.87 -1.97
C LYS A 441 -42.08 -4.00 -1.93
N ILE A 442 -42.31 -5.03 -2.75
CA ILE A 442 -41.32 -6.08 -3.06
C ILE A 442 -41.16 -6.15 -4.56
N LEU A 443 -39.93 -6.04 -5.08
CA LEU A 443 -39.64 -6.14 -6.51
C LEU A 443 -38.93 -7.46 -6.81
N HIS A 444 -39.50 -8.30 -7.67
CA HIS A 444 -38.97 -9.62 -8.01
C HIS A 444 -38.25 -9.61 -9.36
N TYR A 445 -36.98 -9.99 -9.35
CA TYR A 445 -36.11 -10.05 -10.52
C TYR A 445 -35.63 -11.48 -10.77
N ASP A 446 -35.45 -11.83 -12.04
CA ASP A 446 -34.75 -13.05 -12.41
C ASP A 446 -33.22 -12.92 -12.21
N GLY A 447 -32.51 -14.04 -12.34
CA GLY A 447 -31.04 -14.10 -12.26
C GLY A 447 -30.29 -13.27 -13.31
N ASN A 448 -30.97 -12.75 -14.34
CA ASN A 448 -30.42 -11.89 -15.39
C ASN A 448 -30.72 -10.41 -15.16
N ASN A 449 -31.23 -10.03 -13.98
CA ASN A 449 -31.63 -8.67 -13.61
C ASN A 449 -32.82 -8.11 -14.41
N VAL A 450 -33.72 -8.98 -14.86
CA VAL A 450 -34.98 -8.57 -15.49
C VAL A 450 -36.09 -8.61 -14.46
N LEU A 451 -36.75 -7.47 -14.23
CA LEU A 451 -37.92 -7.38 -13.35
C LEU A 451 -39.04 -8.23 -13.93
N GLN A 452 -39.58 -9.16 -13.15
CA GLN A 452 -40.67 -10.04 -13.58
C GLN A 452 -42.02 -9.55 -13.07
N TYR A 453 -42.08 -9.10 -11.82
CA TYR A 453 -43.28 -8.54 -11.19
C TYR A 453 -42.91 -7.78 -9.91
N TYR A 454 -43.87 -7.04 -9.34
CA TYR A 454 -43.71 -6.46 -8.01
C TYR A 454 -45.00 -6.55 -7.19
N HIS A 455 -44.85 -6.70 -5.88
CA HIS A 455 -45.95 -6.60 -4.93
C HIS A 455 -46.00 -5.20 -4.32
N SER A 456 -47.20 -4.66 -4.11
CA SER A 456 -47.42 -3.42 -3.37
C SER A 456 -48.41 -3.67 -2.24
N TYR A 457 -48.10 -3.10 -1.08
CA TYR A 457 -48.88 -3.28 0.14
C TYR A 457 -49.29 -1.93 0.70
N LYS A 458 -50.53 -1.86 1.18
CA LYS A 458 -51.05 -0.68 1.92
C LYS A 458 -51.53 -1.11 3.29
N TYR A 459 -51.35 -0.23 4.26
CA TYR A 459 -51.74 -0.44 5.66
C TYR A 459 -52.62 0.70 6.13
N ASN A 460 -53.51 0.43 7.08
CA ASN A 460 -54.28 1.46 7.77
C ASN A 460 -53.45 2.09 8.92
N GLU A 461 -54.01 3.10 9.58
CA GLU A 461 -53.36 3.81 10.70
C GLU A 461 -53.07 2.91 11.91
N LYS A 462 -53.71 1.75 12.03
CA LYS A 462 -53.45 0.76 13.08
C LYS A 462 -52.35 -0.24 12.71
N GLY A 463 -51.76 -0.11 11.52
CA GLY A 463 -50.74 -1.02 11.00
C GLY A 463 -51.30 -2.31 10.39
N GLU A 464 -52.62 -2.42 10.19
CA GLU A 464 -53.24 -3.59 9.57
C GLU A 464 -53.19 -3.46 8.05
N ARG A 465 -52.80 -4.54 7.36
CA ARG A 465 -52.71 -4.57 5.90
C ARG A 465 -54.11 -4.50 5.28
N ILE A 466 -54.34 -3.52 4.42
CA ILE A 466 -55.63 -3.28 3.74
C ILE A 466 -55.60 -3.62 2.24
N SER A 467 -54.41 -3.86 1.66
CA SER A 467 -54.28 -4.29 0.26
C SER A 467 -52.95 -5.00 0.06
N ALA A 468 -52.97 -6.05 -0.77
CA ALA A 468 -51.80 -6.73 -1.31
C ALA A 468 -52.01 -7.02 -2.80
N ASN A 469 -51.39 -6.21 -3.66
CA ASN A 469 -51.59 -6.31 -5.10
C ASN A 469 -50.27 -6.72 -5.78
N THR A 470 -50.37 -7.57 -6.80
CA THR A 470 -49.24 -7.98 -7.64
C THR A 470 -49.36 -7.31 -9.00
N PHE A 471 -48.27 -6.75 -9.49
CA PHE A 471 -48.20 -6.01 -10.74
C PHE A 471 -47.13 -6.59 -11.65
N ASP A 472 -47.34 -6.52 -12.94
CA ASP A 472 -46.31 -6.81 -13.94
C ASP A 472 -45.23 -5.69 -13.96
N PRO A 473 -44.15 -5.82 -14.76
CA PRO A 473 -43.12 -4.79 -14.84
C PRO A 473 -43.61 -3.46 -15.43
N SER A 474 -44.71 -3.47 -16.19
CA SER A 474 -45.33 -2.30 -16.82
C SER A 474 -46.24 -1.54 -15.85
N GLY A 475 -46.63 -2.17 -14.73
CA GLY A 475 -47.54 -1.63 -13.73
C GLY A 475 -48.99 -2.05 -13.89
N ASP A 476 -49.27 -3.03 -14.74
CA ASP A 476 -50.59 -3.63 -14.89
C ASP A 476 -50.82 -4.68 -13.79
N VAL A 477 -52.04 -4.75 -13.26
CA VAL A 477 -52.34 -5.61 -12.11
C VAL A 477 -52.53 -7.05 -12.57
N LEU A 478 -51.73 -7.94 -11.99
CA LEU A 478 -51.81 -9.39 -12.18
C LEU A 478 -52.79 -10.03 -11.18
N GLU A 479 -52.75 -9.62 -9.90
CA GLU A 479 -53.60 -10.18 -8.83
C GLU A 479 -53.98 -9.12 -7.77
N TYR A 480 -55.18 -9.23 -7.20
CA TYR A 480 -55.74 -8.36 -6.15
C TYR A 480 -56.14 -9.16 -4.90
N TYR A 481 -55.71 -8.71 -3.71
CA TYR A 481 -56.10 -9.28 -2.41
C TYR A 481 -56.38 -8.23 -1.33
#